data_AF-A0A7S1V112-F1
#
_entry.id   AF-A0A7S1V112-F1
#
_cell.length_a   1.000
_cell.length_b   1.000
_cell.length_c   1.000
_cell.angle_alpha   90.00
_cell.angle_beta   90.00
_cell.angle_gamma   90.00
#
_symmetry.space_group_name_H-M   'P 1'
#
loop_
_entity.id
_entity.type
_entity.pdbx_description
1 polymer ?
#
loop_
_entity_poly.entity_id
_entity_poly.type
_entity_poly.pdbx_seq_one_letter_code
_entity_poly.pdbx_strand_id
1 'polypeptide(L)'
;QATENANQTDFLTMMEEVVSTHPREDFVDGWTPVPVGQKDFKGRYYFEKLKLTPVDKQEHYALRQAYIEGLMWCLAYYYKGCISWGWFYPYHFGPMLSDLTNLEEMFTKIEFDLGEPLMPFEQLMGCLPPASSQLVPPKYRQLMTSPQSPIIQFYPTDF
;
A
#
# COMPACT_ATOMS: atom_id res chain seq x y z
N GLN A 1 19.99 -15.83 -6.68
CA GLN A 1 20.94 -16.12 -5.58
C GLN A 1 21.66 -14.86 -5.09
N ALA A 2 22.36 -14.09 -5.93
CA ALA A 2 23.03 -12.84 -5.48
C ALA A 2 22.05 -11.79 -4.91
N THR A 3 20.95 -11.49 -5.60
CA THR A 3 19.92 -10.52 -5.15
C THR A 3 19.21 -10.96 -3.87
N GLU A 4 18.89 -12.26 -3.75
CA GLU A 4 18.23 -12.79 -2.55
C GLU A 4 19.15 -12.74 -1.31
N ASN A 5 20.45 -12.94 -1.51
CA ASN A 5 21.44 -12.80 -0.45
C ASN A 5 21.63 -11.33 -0.04
N ALA A 6 21.63 -10.40 -1.00
CA ALA A 6 21.69 -8.96 -0.70
C ALA A 6 20.47 -8.51 0.13
N ASN A 7 19.26 -8.86 -0.29
CA ASN A 7 18.02 -8.53 0.45
C ASN A 7 18.03 -9.09 1.88
N GLN A 8 18.57 -10.29 2.07
CA GLN A 8 18.71 -10.89 3.40
C GLN A 8 19.68 -10.09 4.28
N THR A 9 20.82 -9.67 3.75
CA THR A 9 21.80 -8.86 4.49
C THR A 9 21.21 -7.50 4.88
N ASP A 10 20.52 -6.84 3.96
CA ASP A 10 19.87 -5.54 4.21
C ASP A 10 18.80 -5.65 5.31
N PHE A 11 17.97 -6.70 5.24
CA PHE A 11 16.96 -6.97 6.27
C PHE A 11 17.59 -7.23 7.65
N LEU A 12 18.64 -8.05 7.72
CA LEU A 12 19.32 -8.34 8.98
C LEU A 12 19.94 -7.09 9.59
N THR A 13 20.56 -6.26 8.75
CA THR A 13 21.17 -4.99 9.18
C THR A 13 20.13 -4.04 9.76
N MET A 14 18.99 -3.89 9.06
CA MET A 14 17.85 -3.11 9.57
C MET A 14 17.34 -3.65 10.90
N MET A 15 17.19 -4.97 11.04
CA MET A 15 16.70 -5.58 12.28
C MET A 15 17.66 -5.39 13.45
N GLU A 16 18.97 -5.49 13.23
CA GLU A 16 19.99 -5.22 14.25
C GLU A 16 19.90 -3.76 14.73
N GLU A 17 19.77 -2.81 13.80
CA GLU A 17 19.60 -1.40 14.11
C GLU A 17 18.34 -1.16 14.94
N VAL A 18 17.18 -1.64 14.47
CA VAL A 18 15.89 -1.47 15.16
C VAL A 18 15.92 -2.06 16.57
N VAL A 19 16.43 -3.29 16.73
CA VAL A 19 16.51 -3.95 18.05
C VAL A 19 17.48 -3.24 19.00
N SER A 20 18.54 -2.61 18.47
CA SER A 20 19.50 -1.86 19.29
C SER A 20 18.99 -0.49 19.75
N THR A 21 18.10 0.12 18.97
CA THR A 21 17.64 1.51 19.15
C THR A 21 16.28 1.61 19.81
N HIS A 22 15.42 0.60 19.65
CA HIS A 22 14.04 0.62 20.13
C HIS A 22 13.78 -0.51 21.12
N PRO A 23 13.20 -0.22 22.30
CA PRO A 23 12.72 -1.26 23.20
C PRO A 23 11.60 -2.09 22.55
N ARG A 24 11.41 -3.31 23.04
CA ARG A 24 10.43 -4.25 22.50
C ARG A 24 8.98 -3.73 22.56
N GLU A 25 8.68 -2.84 23.49
CA GLU A 25 7.38 -2.20 23.62
C GLU A 25 7.02 -1.29 22.43
N ASP A 26 8.01 -0.84 21.67
CA ASP A 26 7.81 -0.03 20.46
C ASP A 26 7.44 -0.87 19.24
N PHE A 27 7.51 -2.20 19.35
CA PHE A 27 7.23 -3.09 18.23
C PHE A 27 5.73 -3.27 18.05
N VAL A 28 5.29 -3.48 16.81
CA VAL A 28 3.92 -3.87 16.47
C VAL A 28 3.49 -5.07 17.32
N ASP A 29 2.26 -5.05 17.83
CA ASP A 29 1.75 -6.09 18.70
C ASP A 29 1.89 -7.48 18.06
N GLY A 30 2.39 -8.44 18.86
CA GLY A 30 2.64 -9.80 18.39
C GLY A 30 3.84 -9.95 17.46
N TRP A 31 4.64 -8.90 17.24
CA TRP A 31 5.90 -9.01 16.52
C TRP A 31 7.00 -9.59 17.42
N THR A 32 7.47 -10.78 17.07
CA THR A 32 8.56 -11.45 17.77
C THR A 32 9.72 -11.69 16.82
N PRO A 33 10.91 -11.12 17.09
CA PRO A 33 12.11 -11.45 16.32
C PRO A 33 12.33 -12.96 16.29
N VAL A 34 12.58 -13.48 15.10
CA VAL A 34 12.84 -14.90 14.89
C VAL A 34 14.24 -15.25 15.41
N PRO A 35 14.44 -16.43 16.06
CA PRO A 35 15.76 -16.81 16.58
C PRO A 35 16.85 -16.85 15.49
N VAL A 36 18.10 -16.60 15.90
CA VAL A 36 19.26 -16.66 15.03
C VAL A 36 19.33 -18.02 14.32
N GLY A 37 19.45 -18.01 12.99
CA GLY A 37 19.48 -19.20 12.14
C GLY A 37 18.14 -19.62 11.54
N GLN A 38 17.03 -19.01 11.95
CA GLN A 38 15.72 -19.19 11.30
C GLN A 38 15.39 -18.03 10.35
N LYS A 39 14.60 -18.31 9.31
CA LYS A 39 14.20 -17.33 8.30
C LYS A 39 12.96 -16.57 8.76
N ASP A 40 13.09 -15.27 8.97
CA ASP A 40 11.97 -14.38 9.28
C ASP A 40 11.20 -14.00 8.02
N PHE A 41 10.19 -14.79 7.65
CA PHE A 41 9.39 -14.53 6.46
C PHE A 41 8.51 -13.29 6.60
N LYS A 42 7.97 -13.03 7.80
CA LYS A 42 7.06 -11.91 8.06
C LYS A 42 7.83 -10.59 8.00
N GLY A 43 8.93 -10.50 8.74
CA GLY A 43 9.75 -9.30 8.76
C GLY A 43 10.32 -8.98 7.39
N ARG A 44 10.85 -9.98 6.69
CA ARG A 44 11.35 -9.80 5.33
C ARG A 44 10.27 -9.35 4.37
N TYR A 45 9.06 -9.91 4.45
CA TYR A 45 7.97 -9.51 3.58
C TYR A 45 7.65 -8.03 3.73
N TYR A 46 7.43 -7.56 4.95
CA TYR A 46 7.09 -6.16 5.22
C TYR A 46 8.23 -5.22 4.83
N PHE A 47 9.48 -5.58 5.15
CA PHE A 47 10.64 -4.77 4.79
C PHE A 47 10.86 -4.71 3.27
N GLU A 48 10.83 -5.84 2.57
CA GLU A 48 11.14 -5.88 1.14
C GLU A 48 10.00 -5.27 0.31
N LYS A 49 8.74 -5.59 0.62
CA LYS A 49 7.56 -5.26 -0.20
C LYS A 49 6.89 -3.94 0.16
N LEU A 50 6.86 -3.61 1.45
CA LEU A 50 6.11 -2.47 1.97
C LEU A 50 7.03 -1.39 2.57
N LYS A 51 8.34 -1.67 2.68
CA LYS A 51 9.33 -0.79 3.32
C LYS A 51 8.97 -0.48 4.78
N LEU A 52 8.29 -1.41 5.44
CA LEU A 52 7.89 -1.31 6.84
C LEU A 52 8.81 -2.12 7.74
N THR A 53 9.09 -1.57 8.89
CA THR A 53 9.86 -2.15 9.99
C THR A 53 8.91 -2.57 11.12
N PRO A 54 9.42 -3.27 12.16
CA PRO A 54 8.61 -3.65 13.31
C PRO A 54 8.10 -2.48 14.15
N VAL A 55 8.65 -1.27 14.01
CA VAL A 55 8.29 -0.11 14.85
C VAL A 55 7.27 0.83 14.19
N ASP A 56 6.96 0.62 12.91
CA ASP A 56 6.01 1.42 12.11
C ASP A 56 4.55 1.06 12.43
N LYS A 57 4.18 1.16 13.71
CA LYS A 57 2.89 0.70 14.25
C LYS A 57 1.68 1.30 13.52
N GLN A 58 1.75 2.59 13.22
CA GLN A 58 0.63 3.31 12.61
C GLN A 58 0.42 2.86 11.16
N GLU A 59 1.50 2.59 10.44
CA GLU A 59 1.51 2.15 9.06
C GLU A 59 1.03 0.70 8.94
N HIS A 60 1.46 -0.18 9.86
CA HIS A 60 0.91 -1.54 9.97
C HIS A 60 -0.57 -1.53 10.32
N TYR A 61 -1.02 -0.62 11.18
CA TYR A 61 -2.44 -0.44 11.47
C TYR A 61 -3.20 0.06 10.23
N ALA A 62 -2.72 1.10 9.55
CA ALA A 62 -3.34 1.67 8.36
C ALA A 62 -3.43 0.65 7.22
N LEU A 63 -2.40 -0.16 7.01
CA LEU A 63 -2.39 -1.26 6.03
C LEU A 63 -3.51 -2.26 6.29
N ARG A 64 -3.65 -2.70 7.55
CA ARG A 64 -4.70 -3.65 7.95
C ARG A 64 -6.08 -3.04 7.82
N GLN A 65 -6.26 -1.80 8.27
CA GLN A 65 -7.54 -1.11 8.17
C GLN A 65 -7.96 -0.97 6.70
N ALA A 66 -7.08 -0.48 5.83
CA ALA A 66 -7.37 -0.35 4.40
C ALA A 66 -7.69 -1.70 3.74
N TYR A 67 -7.04 -2.78 4.18
CA TYR A 67 -7.32 -4.12 3.65
C TYR A 67 -8.73 -4.58 4.04
N ILE A 68 -9.13 -4.36 5.29
CA ILE A 68 -10.46 -4.68 5.79
C ILE A 68 -11.54 -3.80 5.14
N GLU A 69 -11.26 -2.50 4.98
CA GLU A 69 -12.09 -1.57 4.20
C GLU A 69 -12.33 -2.13 2.79
N GLY A 70 -11.30 -2.64 2.13
CA GLY A 70 -11.44 -3.20 0.79
C GLY A 70 -12.29 -4.46 0.72
N LEU A 71 -12.19 -5.34 1.72
CA LEU A 71 -13.08 -6.49 1.80
C LEU A 71 -14.54 -6.06 2.00
N MET A 72 -14.78 -5.06 2.85
CA MET A 72 -16.11 -4.50 3.09
C MET A 72 -16.66 -3.80 1.84
N TRP A 73 -15.84 -3.01 1.16
CA TRP A 73 -16.18 -2.32 -0.07
C TRP A 73 -16.55 -3.33 -1.17
N CYS A 74 -15.72 -4.35 -1.37
CA CYS A 74 -16.01 -5.44 -2.31
C CYS A 74 -17.34 -6.12 -1.98
N LEU A 75 -17.54 -6.55 -0.74
CA LEU A 75 -18.78 -7.21 -0.35
C LEU A 75 -20.00 -6.31 -0.58
N ALA A 76 -19.93 -5.05 -0.17
CA ALA A 76 -21.00 -4.09 -0.37
C ALA A 76 -21.28 -3.83 -1.86
N TYR A 77 -20.24 -3.75 -2.69
CA TYR A 77 -20.38 -3.57 -4.14
C TYR A 77 -21.30 -4.63 -4.77
N TYR A 78 -21.12 -5.91 -4.39
CA TYR A 78 -21.94 -7.01 -4.92
C TYR A 78 -23.39 -6.99 -4.44
N TYR A 79 -23.65 -6.57 -3.20
CA TYR A 79 -24.99 -6.67 -2.60
C TYR A 79 -25.80 -5.37 -2.64
N LYS A 80 -25.13 -4.21 -2.68
CA LYS A 80 -25.72 -2.87 -2.54
C LYS A 80 -25.32 -1.92 -3.68
N GLY A 81 -24.43 -2.34 -4.58
CA GLY A 81 -23.81 -1.46 -5.57
C GLY A 81 -22.64 -0.66 -4.98
N CYS A 82 -22.08 0.24 -5.78
CA CYS A 82 -20.94 1.07 -5.38
C CYS A 82 -21.28 1.92 -4.15
N ILE A 83 -20.53 1.72 -3.06
CA ILE A 83 -20.69 2.48 -1.81
C ILE A 83 -19.66 3.60 -1.65
N SER A 84 -18.64 3.65 -2.51
CA SER A 84 -17.67 4.74 -2.57
C SER A 84 -16.95 4.71 -3.92
N TRP A 85 -17.13 5.76 -4.72
CA TRP A 85 -16.43 5.93 -6.00
C TRP A 85 -14.97 6.35 -5.82
N GLY A 86 -14.66 7.04 -4.74
CA GLY A 86 -13.32 7.54 -4.43
C GLY A 86 -12.44 6.58 -3.63
N TRP A 87 -13.03 5.54 -3.02
CA TRP A 87 -12.26 4.58 -2.24
C TRP A 87 -11.36 3.71 -3.14
N PHE A 88 -10.12 3.52 -2.71
CA PHE A 88 -9.17 2.59 -3.31
C PHE A 88 -8.25 2.03 -2.22
N TYR A 89 -7.66 0.86 -2.48
CA TYR A 89 -6.64 0.29 -1.60
C TYR A 89 -5.26 0.91 -1.91
N PRO A 90 -4.65 1.70 -0.99
CA PRO A 90 -3.48 2.53 -1.31
C PRO A 90 -2.14 1.78 -1.18
N TYR A 91 -2.13 0.45 -1.30
CA TYR A 91 -0.94 -0.37 -1.21
C TYR A 91 -0.87 -1.39 -2.34
N HIS A 92 0.33 -1.75 -2.77
CA HIS A 92 0.53 -2.79 -3.79
C HIS A 92 0.44 -4.22 -3.23
N PHE A 93 0.53 -4.38 -1.91
CA PHE A 93 0.55 -5.68 -1.23
C PHE A 93 -0.39 -5.68 -0.02
N GLY A 94 -0.91 -6.85 0.33
CA GLY A 94 -1.76 -7.06 1.52
C GLY A 94 -0.95 -7.17 2.83
N PRO A 95 -1.58 -7.02 4.00
CA PRO A 95 -0.98 -7.46 5.25
C PRO A 95 -0.88 -8.99 5.30
N MET A 96 -0.05 -9.52 6.21
CA MET A 96 -0.09 -10.93 6.58
C MET A 96 -1.40 -11.26 7.27
N LEU A 97 -1.96 -12.43 6.96
CA LEU A 97 -3.20 -12.90 7.59
C LEU A 97 -3.08 -13.00 9.12
N SER A 98 -1.88 -13.35 9.62
CA SER A 98 -1.60 -13.41 11.06
C SER A 98 -1.72 -12.07 11.78
N ASP A 99 -1.71 -10.94 11.05
CA ASP A 99 -1.84 -9.60 11.62
C ASP A 99 -3.27 -9.06 11.61
N LEU A 100 -4.21 -9.77 10.97
CA LEU A 100 -5.63 -9.42 10.96
C LEU A 100 -6.31 -9.80 12.29
N THR A 101 -5.83 -9.19 13.37
CA THR A 101 -6.32 -9.33 14.75
C THR A 101 -7.02 -8.04 15.20
N ASN A 102 -7.80 -8.12 16.28
CA ASN A 102 -8.52 -6.97 16.86
C ASN A 102 -9.41 -6.21 15.85
N LEU A 103 -10.08 -6.96 14.96
CA LEU A 103 -10.86 -6.39 13.85
C LEU A 103 -12.11 -5.64 14.31
N GLU A 104 -12.65 -5.97 15.48
CA GLU A 104 -13.86 -5.32 16.02
C GLU A 104 -13.67 -3.80 16.12
N GLU A 105 -12.54 -3.35 16.68
CA GLU A 105 -12.22 -1.92 16.77
C GLU A 105 -12.07 -1.29 15.37
N MET A 106 -11.41 -1.98 14.43
CA MET A 106 -11.25 -1.49 13.07
C MET A 106 -12.60 -1.28 12.39
N PHE A 107 -13.54 -2.23 12.52
CA PHE A 107 -14.86 -2.12 11.92
C PHE A 107 -15.63 -0.89 12.40
N THR A 108 -15.46 -0.46 13.66
CA THR A 108 -16.13 0.74 14.19
C THR A 108 -15.63 2.05 13.61
N LYS A 109 -14.44 2.06 12.99
CA LYS A 109 -13.80 3.26 12.44
C LYS A 109 -13.93 3.38 10.93
N ILE A 110 -14.47 2.36 10.26
CA ILE A 110 -14.57 2.32 8.80
C ILE A 110 -15.84 3.03 8.36
N GLU A 111 -15.64 4.12 7.62
CA GLU A 111 -16.70 4.92 7.02
C GLU A 111 -16.43 5.08 5.53
N PHE A 112 -17.48 5.02 4.72
CA PHE A 112 -17.40 5.22 3.28
C PHE A 112 -18.17 6.47 2.90
N ASP A 113 -17.49 7.37 2.18
CA ASP A 113 -18.15 8.44 1.45
C ASP A 113 -18.50 7.95 0.04
N LEU A 114 -19.77 8.10 -0.37
CA LEU A 114 -20.21 7.64 -1.68
C LEU A 114 -19.47 8.36 -2.81
N GLY A 115 -19.28 9.67 -2.68
CA GLY A 115 -18.68 10.51 -3.71
C GLY A 115 -19.43 10.43 -5.05
N GLU A 116 -18.74 10.83 -6.12
CA GLU A 116 -19.24 10.78 -7.49
C GLU A 116 -18.24 10.05 -8.39
N PRO A 117 -18.69 9.40 -9.47
CA PRO A 117 -17.78 8.84 -10.46
C PRO A 117 -16.97 9.95 -11.14
N LEU A 118 -15.72 9.65 -11.48
CA LEU A 118 -14.90 10.54 -12.30
C LEU A 118 -15.58 10.83 -13.64
N MET A 119 -15.38 12.03 -14.16
CA MET A 119 -15.78 12.35 -15.53
C MET A 119 -14.98 11.49 -16.52
N PRO A 120 -15.51 11.20 -17.72
CA PRO A 120 -14.86 10.28 -18.67
C PRO A 120 -13.40 10.63 -18.99
N PHE A 121 -13.07 11.93 -19.15
CA PHE A 121 -11.69 12.34 -19.41
C PHE A 121 -10.79 12.32 -18.17
N GLU A 122 -11.34 12.53 -16.97
CA GLU A 122 -10.58 12.37 -15.72
C GLU A 122 -10.22 10.90 -15.51
N GLN A 123 -11.17 9.99 -15.74
CA GLN A 123 -10.91 8.55 -15.71
C GLN A 123 -9.87 8.14 -16.77
N LEU A 124 -10.00 8.61 -18.02
CA LEU A 124 -9.00 8.32 -19.05
C LEU A 124 -7.60 8.82 -18.66
N MET A 125 -7.51 10.01 -18.08
CA MET A 125 -6.24 10.54 -17.57
C MET A 125 -5.68 9.68 -16.43
N GLY A 126 -6.53 9.15 -15.54
CA GLY A 126 -6.11 8.26 -14.46
C GLY A 126 -5.69 6.86 -14.91
N CYS A 127 -6.17 6.38 -16.06
CA CYS A 127 -5.92 5.02 -16.53
C CYS A 127 -4.90 4.91 -17.69
N LEU A 128 -4.74 5.94 -18.51
CA LEU A 128 -3.94 5.85 -19.73
C LEU A 128 -2.47 6.24 -19.49
N PRO A 129 -1.52 5.54 -20.14
CA PRO A 129 -0.13 5.96 -20.16
C PRO A 129 0.09 7.15 -21.13
N PRO A 130 1.22 7.87 -21.02
CA PRO A 130 1.55 9.01 -21.89
C PRO A 130 1.53 8.70 -23.39
N ALA A 131 1.92 7.48 -23.76
CA ALA A 131 1.90 6.99 -25.14
C ALA A 131 0.49 7.02 -25.77
N SER A 132 -0.56 6.93 -24.94
CA SER A 132 -1.95 6.96 -25.36
C SER A 132 -2.60 8.34 -25.23
N SER A 133 -1.82 9.41 -25.00
CA SER A 133 -2.33 10.77 -24.81
C SER A 133 -3.20 11.30 -25.98
N GLN A 134 -3.07 10.73 -27.18
CA GLN A 134 -3.94 11.12 -28.31
C GLN A 134 -5.42 10.79 -28.07
N LEU A 135 -5.74 9.86 -27.17
CA LEU A 135 -7.11 9.45 -26.81
C LEU A 135 -7.84 10.46 -25.91
N VAL A 136 -7.14 11.44 -25.35
CA VAL A 136 -7.75 12.57 -24.62
C VAL A 136 -7.70 13.86 -25.45
N PRO A 137 -8.57 14.84 -25.15
CA PRO A 137 -8.56 16.14 -25.81
C PRO A 137 -7.18 16.81 -25.81
N PRO A 138 -6.81 17.58 -26.87
CA PRO A 138 -5.48 18.17 -27.02
C PRO A 138 -4.96 18.95 -25.81
N LYS A 139 -5.84 19.59 -25.04
CA LYS A 139 -5.48 20.38 -23.85
C LYS A 139 -4.96 19.51 -22.68
N TYR A 140 -5.44 18.28 -22.54
CA TYR A 140 -5.01 17.38 -21.46
C TYR A 140 -3.70 16.66 -21.78
N ARG A 141 -3.34 16.51 -23.06
CA ARG A 141 -2.15 15.75 -23.48
C ARG A 141 -0.86 16.24 -22.84
N GLN A 142 -0.72 17.56 -22.71
CA GLN A 142 0.45 18.17 -22.07
C GLN A 142 0.57 17.81 -20.60
N LEU A 143 -0.54 17.53 -19.91
CA LEU A 143 -0.50 17.08 -18.52
C LEU A 143 0.14 15.68 -18.38
N MET A 144 0.08 14.85 -19.43
CA MET A 144 0.66 13.50 -19.43
C MET A 144 2.11 13.46 -19.93
N THR A 145 2.53 14.43 -20.75
CA THR A 145 3.80 14.35 -21.51
C THR A 145 4.79 15.46 -21.19
N SER A 146 4.33 16.62 -20.69
CA SER A 146 5.23 17.73 -20.37
C SER A 146 5.99 17.45 -19.07
N PRO A 147 7.32 17.59 -19.04
CA PRO A 147 8.10 17.53 -17.80
C PRO A 147 7.73 18.62 -16.78
N GLN A 148 7.05 19.68 -17.22
CA GLN A 148 6.57 20.78 -16.37
C GLN A 148 5.14 20.56 -15.86
N SER A 149 4.50 19.45 -16.24
CA SER A 149 3.18 19.11 -15.75
C SER A 149 3.20 18.90 -14.23
N PRO A 150 2.21 19.43 -13.48
CA PRO A 150 2.13 19.24 -12.03
C PRO A 150 1.83 17.78 -11.62
N ILE A 151 1.49 16.93 -12.58
CA ILE A 151 1.10 15.52 -12.36
C ILE A 151 1.99 14.54 -13.14
N ILE A 152 3.14 14.99 -13.66
CA ILE A 152 4.05 14.16 -14.48
C ILE A 152 4.56 12.91 -13.74
N GLN A 153 4.65 12.95 -12.41
CA GLN A 153 5.08 11.84 -11.57
C GLN A 153 4.17 10.60 -11.68
N PHE A 154 2.90 10.77 -12.09
CA PHE A 154 1.96 9.66 -12.31
C PHE A 154 2.10 9.04 -13.71
N TYR A 155 3.00 9.56 -14.53
CA TYR A 155 3.18 9.21 -15.94
C TYR A 155 4.64 8.79 -16.24
N PRO A 156 5.22 7.85 -15.49
CA PRO A 156 6.57 7.37 -15.77
C PRO A 156 6.61 6.62 -17.11
N THR A 157 7.74 6.70 -17.80
CA THR A 157 7.98 5.95 -19.04
C THR A 157 8.50 4.53 -18.80
N ASP A 158 8.89 4.22 -17.56
CA ASP A 158 9.42 2.93 -17.11
C ASP A 158 8.97 2.68 -15.65
N PHE A 159 8.66 1.44 -15.28
CA PHE A 159 8.08 1.09 -13.96
C PHE A 159 8.54 -0.28 -13.44
#